data_AF-A0A9P3LF98-F1
#
_entry.id   AF-A0A9P3LF98-F1
#
_cell.length_a   1.000
_cell.length_b   1.000
_cell.length_c   1.000
_cell.angle_alpha   90.00
_cell.angle_beta   90.00
_cell.angle_gamma   90.00
#
_symmetry.space_group_name_H-M   'P 1'
#
loop_
_entity.id
_entity.type
_entity.pdbx_description
1 polymer ?
#
loop_
_entity_poly.entity_id
_entity_poly.type
_entity_poly.pdbx_seq_one_letter_code
_entity_poly.pdbx_strand_id
1 'polypeptide(L)'
;MPRKASYKRKVAPNYFGSDTDPAGNERPTKQEWDKMERAGAYMNILHTYHKGCDVIMCSDDTDNVWVGQVLSLRRRQTRDGIEGWAEVRWYYSQSDIEAARIGGLNSDFLSPRERVLSDHLDLVRLDTFKRPIKVHVWNEEDIEPPELTEKSYFRRHTMKDSLSALPKILPFPGQFTCICNIPYDPFPNHLDLCSRALDVYYRSNDGKSPTRTELGADYMHFCPRPKCSKWFHEACLLHHAKSNAQNAEFIGSPAVRRLAVDPDKSILHPRLARFTYQRPGRGKHALDLNHPLSPQDVLTQALGPDAELTLPASLIAIASLPIVRRAGEGTSSIAGNMRDILLARRLVFQELEGGFEDLERLESALDEGWVHTETLQTSVWRFLGTQRILAVPRVAYWDQALQRMTVLLERPTLHCPDCSGEFPVAI
;
A
#
# COMPACT_ATOMS: atom_id res chain seq x y z
N MET A 1 44.45 -17.17 -12.04
CA MET A 1 43.79 -16.37 -10.99
C MET A 1 43.78 -14.91 -11.41
N PRO A 2 42.63 -14.24 -11.54
CA PRO A 2 42.59 -12.84 -11.95
C PRO A 2 43.12 -11.97 -10.81
N ARG A 3 44.08 -11.09 -11.10
CA ARG A 3 44.60 -10.10 -10.15
C ARG A 3 43.46 -9.16 -9.76
N LYS A 4 43.13 -9.12 -8.45
CA LYS A 4 42.19 -8.14 -7.89
C LYS A 4 42.73 -6.74 -8.19
N ALA A 5 42.05 -6.00 -9.05
CA ALA A 5 42.36 -4.60 -9.30
C ALA A 5 42.20 -3.82 -7.98
N SER A 6 43.28 -3.19 -7.53
CA SER A 6 43.27 -2.28 -6.39
C SER A 6 42.43 -1.05 -6.76
N TYR A 7 41.17 -1.04 -6.34
CA TYR A 7 40.30 0.12 -6.49
C TYR A 7 40.74 1.15 -5.47
N LYS A 8 41.50 2.17 -5.90
CA LYS A 8 41.83 3.33 -5.06
C LYS A 8 40.50 3.97 -4.64
N ARG A 9 40.23 4.00 -3.34
CA ARG A 9 39.09 4.68 -2.73
C ARG A 9 39.18 6.16 -3.14
N LYS A 10 38.36 6.60 -4.09
CA LYS A 10 38.26 8.03 -4.41
C LYS A 10 37.88 8.75 -3.11
N VAL A 11 38.65 9.78 -2.76
CA VAL A 11 38.32 10.70 -1.67
C VAL A 11 36.86 11.11 -1.87
N ALA A 12 36.04 10.99 -0.84
CA ALA A 12 34.61 11.29 -0.95
C ALA A 12 34.48 12.70 -1.54
N PRO A 13 33.73 12.88 -2.65
CA PRO A 13 33.52 14.20 -3.23
C PRO A 13 33.01 15.14 -2.15
N ASN A 14 33.41 16.41 -2.24
CA ASN A 14 32.95 17.44 -1.32
C ASN A 14 31.43 17.35 -1.24
N TYR A 15 30.93 17.07 -0.04
CA TYR A 15 29.55 16.62 0.17
C TYR A 15 28.52 17.74 -0.07
N PHE A 16 29.02 18.96 -0.15
CA PHE A 16 28.29 20.20 -0.36
C PHE A 16 28.73 20.69 -1.73
N GLY A 17 27.79 20.92 -2.67
CA GLY A 17 28.03 21.23 -4.09
C GLY A 17 28.94 22.44 -4.37
N SER A 18 28.50 23.41 -5.19
CA SER A 18 29.26 24.67 -5.33
C SER A 18 29.29 25.42 -4.01
N ASP A 19 30.33 26.23 -3.77
CA ASP A 19 30.46 27.04 -2.55
C ASP A 19 29.35 28.10 -2.41
N THR A 20 28.69 28.44 -3.51
CA THR A 20 27.53 29.35 -3.54
C THR A 20 26.24 28.59 -3.85
N ASP A 21 25.14 29.00 -3.20
CA ASP A 21 23.79 28.58 -3.59
C ASP A 21 23.36 29.21 -4.93
N PRO A 22 22.24 28.78 -5.54
CA PRO A 22 21.76 29.35 -6.81
C PRO A 22 21.46 30.85 -6.77
N ALA A 23 21.28 31.43 -5.59
CA ALA A 23 21.08 32.86 -5.39
C ALA A 23 22.39 33.63 -5.12
N GLY A 24 23.54 32.94 -5.17
CA GLY A 24 24.85 33.54 -4.95
C GLY A 24 25.24 33.70 -3.49
N ASN A 25 24.48 33.16 -2.54
CA ASN A 25 24.84 33.21 -1.13
C ASN A 25 25.91 32.16 -0.82
N GLU A 26 26.89 32.53 0.00
CA GLU A 26 27.93 31.63 0.46
C GLU A 26 27.33 30.57 1.40
N ARG A 27 27.42 29.30 0.98
CA ARG A 27 27.00 28.17 1.80
C ARG A 27 27.96 28.03 2.99
N PRO A 28 27.47 27.66 4.19
CA PRO A 28 28.35 27.40 5.32
C PRO A 28 29.32 26.28 4.96
N THR A 29 30.60 26.51 5.18
CA THR A 29 31.60 25.45 5.12
C THR A 29 31.28 24.40 6.18
N LYS A 30 31.78 23.16 6.01
CA LYS A 30 31.59 22.10 7.01
C LYS A 30 32.01 22.53 8.42
N GLN A 31 33.14 23.23 8.53
CA GLN A 31 33.64 23.71 9.82
C GLN A 31 32.72 24.78 10.44
N GLU A 32 32.16 25.67 9.63
CA GLU A 32 31.17 26.64 10.10
C GLU A 32 29.89 25.94 10.53
N TRP A 33 29.33 25.08 9.68
CA TRP A 33 28.15 24.27 9.98
C TRP A 33 28.25 23.58 11.32
N ASP A 34 29.39 22.92 11.59
CA ASP A 34 29.64 22.22 12.84
C ASP A 34 29.65 23.15 14.07
N LYS A 35 30.05 24.41 13.90
CA LYS A 35 30.02 25.46 14.94
C LYS A 35 28.66 26.16 15.07
N MET A 36 27.77 26.07 14.08
CA MET A 36 26.45 26.69 14.14
C MET A 36 25.61 26.11 15.27
N GLU A 37 24.77 26.95 15.87
CA GLU A 37 23.87 26.55 16.95
C GLU A 37 22.76 25.65 16.40
N ARG A 38 22.54 24.48 17.03
CA ARG A 38 21.46 23.57 16.65
C ARG A 38 20.11 24.11 17.09
N ALA A 39 19.16 24.15 16.16
CA ALA A 39 17.77 24.50 16.44
C ALA A 39 16.91 23.23 16.49
N GLY A 40 16.04 23.11 17.50
CA GLY A 40 15.07 22.00 17.57
C GLY A 40 13.89 22.18 16.61
N ALA A 41 13.59 23.43 16.26
CA ALA A 41 12.54 23.82 15.34
C ALA A 41 12.89 25.13 14.65
N TYR A 42 12.31 25.34 13.47
CA TYR A 42 12.27 26.63 12.78
C TYR A 42 10.81 27.01 12.57
N MET A 43 10.46 28.25 12.87
CA MET A 43 9.09 28.76 12.75
C MET A 43 9.10 29.94 11.79
N ASN A 44 8.30 29.87 10.73
CA ASN A 44 7.94 31.04 9.94
C ASN A 44 6.51 31.47 10.30
N ILE A 45 5.96 32.47 9.59
CA ILE A 45 4.64 33.05 9.89
C ILE A 45 3.52 31.99 9.86
N LEU A 46 3.65 30.95 9.03
CA LEU A 46 2.57 30.00 8.74
C LEU A 46 2.83 28.59 9.31
N HIS A 47 4.09 28.22 9.49
CA HIS A 47 4.50 26.83 9.65
C HIS A 47 5.65 26.69 10.63
N THR A 48 5.66 25.55 11.32
CA THR A 48 6.79 25.08 12.14
C THR A 48 7.41 23.86 11.48
N TYR A 49 8.74 23.85 11.40
CA TYR A 49 9.54 22.81 10.77
C TYR A 49 10.42 22.15 11.81
N HIS A 50 10.49 20.83 11.78
CA HIS A 50 11.31 20.02 12.68
C HIS A 50 12.23 19.10 11.90
N LYS A 51 13.23 18.57 12.59
CA LYS A 51 13.99 17.42 12.10
C LYS A 51 13.03 16.25 11.81
N GLY A 52 13.20 15.62 10.65
CA GLY A 52 12.39 14.51 10.17
C GLY A 52 11.17 14.92 9.34
N CYS A 53 10.82 16.21 9.29
CA CYS A 53 9.75 16.69 8.41
C CYS A 53 10.18 16.61 6.94
N ASP A 54 9.23 16.28 6.07
CA ASP A 54 9.37 16.50 4.63
C ASP A 54 8.88 17.91 4.29
N VAL A 55 9.58 18.59 3.39
CA VAL A 55 9.30 19.98 3.04
C VAL A 55 9.31 20.17 1.53
N ILE A 56 8.41 21.01 1.05
CA ILE A 56 8.52 21.57 -0.30
C ILE A 56 9.42 22.81 -0.23
N MET A 57 10.44 22.80 -1.09
CA MET A 57 11.37 23.90 -1.33
C MET A 57 11.05 24.55 -2.67
N CYS A 58 11.52 25.79 -2.85
CA CYS A 58 11.29 26.66 -4.01
C CYS A 58 11.02 25.90 -5.33
N SER A 59 9.83 26.13 -5.92
CA SER A 59 9.49 25.63 -7.25
C SER A 59 8.66 26.69 -7.96
N ASP A 60 9.09 27.03 -9.18
CA ASP A 60 8.33 27.90 -10.09
C ASP A 60 7.26 27.09 -10.86
N ASP A 61 7.31 25.76 -10.75
CA ASP A 61 6.45 24.80 -11.42
C ASP A 61 5.55 24.09 -10.39
N THR A 62 4.27 23.94 -10.73
CA THR A 62 3.29 23.21 -9.92
C THR A 62 3.55 21.70 -9.90
N ASP A 63 4.21 21.17 -10.93
CA ASP A 63 4.28 19.72 -11.15
C ASP A 63 5.64 19.14 -10.73
N ASN A 64 6.76 19.84 -11.03
CA ASN A 64 8.10 19.43 -10.59
C ASN A 64 8.60 20.18 -9.33
N VAL A 65 7.88 20.02 -8.21
CA VAL A 65 8.30 20.64 -6.96
C VAL A 65 9.50 19.93 -6.32
N TRP A 66 10.42 20.73 -5.77
CA TRP A 66 11.58 20.25 -5.03
C TRP A 66 11.17 19.79 -3.63
N VAL A 67 11.46 18.54 -3.30
CA VAL A 67 11.09 17.95 -2.02
C VAL A 67 12.33 17.46 -1.29
N GLY A 68 12.42 17.75 0.02
CA GLY A 68 13.51 17.26 0.85
C GLY A 68 13.05 16.88 2.25
N GLN A 69 13.79 15.96 2.86
CA GLN A 69 13.64 15.57 4.26
C GLN A 69 14.65 16.35 5.11
N VAL A 70 14.16 17.08 6.11
CA VAL A 70 15.01 17.86 7.02
C VAL A 70 15.77 16.94 7.97
N LEU A 71 17.10 16.92 7.91
CA LEU A 71 17.95 16.12 8.80
C LEU A 71 18.44 16.89 10.02
N SER A 72 18.72 18.17 9.84
CA SER A 72 19.20 19.06 10.90
C SER A 72 18.86 20.51 10.59
N LEU A 73 18.55 21.28 11.63
CA LEU A 73 18.31 22.71 11.57
C LEU A 73 19.37 23.43 12.39
N ARG A 74 20.01 24.46 11.84
CA ARG A 74 21.01 25.25 12.54
C ARG A 74 20.88 26.73 12.23
N ARG A 75 21.39 27.57 13.13
CA ARG A 75 21.43 29.03 12.97
C ARG A 75 22.80 29.60 13.29
N ARG A 76 23.14 30.72 12.65
CA ARG A 76 24.31 31.54 12.99
C ARG A 76 23.93 33.01 13.05
N GLN A 77 24.61 33.76 13.90
CA GLN A 77 24.54 35.22 13.89
C GLN A 77 25.49 35.73 12.81
N THR A 78 24.96 36.46 11.83
CA THR A 78 25.74 37.21 10.83
C THR A 78 25.65 38.71 11.11
N ARG A 79 26.33 39.52 10.29
CA ARG A 79 26.23 40.99 10.36
C ARG A 79 24.82 41.48 10.03
N ASP A 80 24.11 40.76 9.16
CA ASP A 80 22.79 41.13 8.64
C ASP A 80 21.61 40.53 9.45
N GLY A 81 21.90 39.70 10.46
CA GLY A 81 20.88 39.14 11.35
C GLY A 81 21.14 37.69 11.74
N ILE A 82 20.08 36.98 12.12
CA ILE A 82 20.12 35.54 12.38
C ILE A 82 19.85 34.83 11.07
N GLU A 83 20.82 34.05 10.61
CA GLU A 83 20.71 33.24 9.41
C GLU A 83 20.44 31.79 9.77
N GLY A 84 19.42 31.20 9.16
CA GLY A 84 19.01 29.82 9.39
C GLY A 84 19.31 28.92 8.20
N TRP A 85 19.87 27.74 8.46
CA TRP A 85 20.19 26.72 7.48
C TRP A 85 19.66 25.35 7.89
N ALA A 86 19.32 24.53 6.89
CA ALA A 86 18.96 23.14 7.05
C ALA A 86 19.90 22.23 6.26
N GLU A 87 20.24 21.10 6.85
CA GLU A 87 20.76 19.94 6.11
C GLU A 87 19.56 19.11 5.68
N VAL A 88 19.41 18.91 4.37
CA VAL A 88 18.28 18.21 3.77
C VAL A 88 18.76 17.00 2.99
N ARG A 89 17.90 15.99 2.91
CA ARG A 89 18.05 14.84 2.01
C ARG A 89 17.04 14.95 0.87
N TRP A 90 17.51 14.86 -0.37
CA TRP A 90 16.66 15.10 -1.52
C TRP A 90 15.78 13.92 -1.90
N TYR A 91 14.57 14.25 -2.31
CA TYR A 91 13.62 13.39 -3.00
C TYR A 91 13.57 13.76 -4.48
N TYR A 92 13.90 12.82 -5.35
CA TYR A 92 13.88 13.04 -6.79
C TYR A 92 12.51 12.73 -7.40
N SER A 93 12.03 13.58 -8.29
CA SER A 93 10.84 13.36 -9.10
C SER A 93 11.14 12.43 -10.29
N GLN A 94 10.09 12.03 -11.02
CA GLN A 94 10.26 11.31 -12.29
C GLN A 94 11.14 12.09 -13.26
N SER A 95 10.88 13.39 -13.44
CA SER A 95 11.62 14.25 -14.36
C SER A 95 13.09 14.38 -13.98
N ASP A 96 13.41 14.41 -12.68
CA ASP A 96 14.80 14.47 -12.25
C ASP A 96 15.55 13.17 -12.55
N ILE A 97 14.88 12.02 -12.38
CA ILE A 97 15.43 10.70 -12.69
C ILE A 97 15.66 10.53 -14.20
N GLU A 98 14.75 11.04 -15.02
CA GLU A 98 14.90 11.11 -16.49
C GLU A 98 16.11 11.94 -16.89
N ALA A 99 16.23 13.14 -16.31
CA ALA A 99 17.34 14.05 -16.57
C ALA A 99 18.69 13.44 -16.16
N ALA A 100 18.73 12.70 -15.06
CA ALA A 100 19.92 11.99 -14.57
C ALA A 100 20.29 10.76 -15.42
N ARG A 101 19.43 10.32 -16.36
CA ARG A 101 19.65 9.15 -17.24
C ARG A 101 20.08 7.90 -16.47
N ILE A 102 19.40 7.63 -15.35
CA ILE A 102 19.71 6.48 -14.50
C ILE A 102 19.45 5.18 -15.27
N GLY A 103 20.52 4.50 -15.67
CA GLY A 103 20.45 3.34 -16.55
C GLY A 103 19.58 2.22 -15.98
N GLY A 104 18.71 1.66 -16.83
CA GLY A 104 17.87 0.50 -16.51
C GLY A 104 16.54 0.83 -15.85
N LEU A 105 16.26 2.09 -15.50
CA LEU A 105 14.94 2.51 -15.08
C LEU A 105 14.18 3.10 -16.27
N ASN A 106 13.03 2.53 -16.61
CA ASN A 106 12.05 3.28 -17.39
C ASN A 106 11.37 4.27 -16.44
N SER A 107 11.60 5.55 -16.63
CA SER A 107 11.02 6.62 -15.81
C SER A 107 9.50 6.59 -15.79
N ASP A 108 8.88 6.08 -16.86
CA ASP A 108 7.45 5.89 -16.92
C ASP A 108 6.95 5.08 -15.70
N PHE A 109 7.76 4.17 -15.11
CA PHE A 109 7.39 3.37 -13.94
C PHE A 109 7.12 4.17 -12.65
N LEU A 110 7.50 5.44 -12.62
CA LEU A 110 7.25 6.32 -11.48
C LEU A 110 5.94 7.07 -11.68
N SER A 111 5.13 7.14 -10.62
CA SER A 111 3.94 7.99 -10.62
C SER A 111 4.35 9.47 -10.57
N PRO A 112 3.57 10.43 -11.10
CA PRO A 112 3.89 11.86 -11.06
C PRO A 112 4.10 12.40 -9.63
N ARG A 113 3.37 11.83 -8.66
CA ARG A 113 3.45 12.16 -7.22
C ARG A 113 4.43 11.28 -6.45
N GLU A 114 5.04 10.31 -7.12
CA GLU A 114 6.08 9.48 -6.52
C GLU A 114 7.39 10.25 -6.42
N ARG A 115 8.12 9.96 -5.36
CA ARG A 115 9.43 10.52 -5.08
C ARG A 115 10.40 9.41 -4.73
N VAL A 116 11.63 9.51 -5.25
CA VAL A 116 12.71 8.58 -4.95
C VAL A 116 13.61 9.20 -3.89
N LEU A 117 13.67 8.61 -2.69
CA LEU A 117 14.55 9.13 -1.64
C LEU A 117 16.00 8.82 -1.99
N SER A 118 16.85 9.85 -2.11
CA SER A 118 18.28 9.67 -2.34
C SER A 118 19.11 9.64 -1.07
N ASP A 119 20.40 9.33 -1.19
CA ASP A 119 21.44 9.63 -0.20
C ASP A 119 22.17 10.96 -0.49
N HIS A 120 21.69 11.75 -1.46
CA HIS A 120 22.19 13.09 -1.74
C HIS A 120 21.69 14.05 -0.65
N LEU A 121 22.65 14.62 0.07
CA LEU A 121 22.40 15.64 1.06
C LEU A 121 22.89 17.00 0.56
N ASP A 122 22.21 18.06 0.97
CA ASP A 122 22.61 19.44 0.67
C ASP A 122 22.33 20.36 1.86
N LEU A 123 22.95 21.53 1.84
CA LEU A 123 22.64 22.62 2.77
C LEU A 123 21.80 23.68 2.06
N VAL A 124 20.63 23.97 2.63
CA VAL A 124 19.68 24.95 2.10
C VAL A 124 19.33 25.98 3.16
N ARG A 125 19.06 27.21 2.73
CA ARG A 125 18.57 28.26 3.63
C ARG A 125 17.13 27.97 4.05
N LEU A 126 16.78 28.34 5.29
CA LEU A 126 15.44 28.10 5.83
C LEU A 126 14.34 28.96 5.20
N ASP A 127 14.70 30.06 4.55
CA ASP A 127 13.77 30.90 3.79
C ASP A 127 13.30 30.25 2.46
N THR A 128 14.00 29.22 1.98
CA THR A 128 13.57 28.43 0.81
C THR A 128 12.38 27.52 1.12
N PHE A 129 12.08 27.27 2.39
CA PHE A 129 10.98 26.38 2.81
C PHE A 129 9.64 27.05 2.55
N LYS A 130 8.79 26.39 1.75
CA LYS A 130 7.45 26.89 1.43
C LYS A 130 6.41 26.36 2.41
N ARG A 131 6.32 25.04 2.56
CA ARG A 131 5.38 24.37 3.47
C ARG A 131 5.84 22.96 3.86
N PRO A 132 5.49 22.49 5.07
CA PRO A 132 5.67 21.09 5.42
C PRO A 132 4.71 20.22 4.60
N ILE A 133 5.18 19.03 4.24
CA ILE A 133 4.39 17.98 3.61
C ILE A 133 4.70 16.64 4.27
N LYS A 134 3.99 15.59 3.83
CA LYS A 134 4.27 14.21 4.21
C LYS A 134 4.53 13.41 2.94
N VAL A 135 5.70 12.77 2.86
CA VAL A 135 6.01 11.79 1.82
C VAL A 135 5.75 10.40 2.42
N HIS A 136 4.64 9.80 2.02
CA HIS A 136 4.21 8.51 2.55
C HIS A 136 5.15 7.38 2.09
N VAL A 137 5.56 6.51 3.00
CA VAL A 137 6.21 5.24 2.62
C VAL A 137 5.14 4.33 2.05
N TRP A 138 5.30 3.89 0.81
CA TRP A 138 4.40 2.97 0.14
C TRP A 138 5.12 1.64 -0.07
N ASN A 139 4.70 0.60 0.65
CA ASN A 139 5.14 -0.75 0.39
C ASN A 139 4.02 -1.47 -0.37
N GLU A 140 4.36 -2.05 -1.52
CA GLU A 140 3.36 -2.72 -2.36
C GLU A 140 2.87 -4.04 -1.75
N GLU A 141 3.64 -4.63 -0.83
CA GLU A 141 3.28 -5.85 -0.11
C GLU A 141 2.43 -5.57 1.15
N ASP A 142 2.31 -4.31 1.58
CA ASP A 142 1.54 -3.96 2.77
C ASP A 142 0.05 -4.19 2.53
N ILE A 143 -0.58 -4.86 3.50
CA ILE A 143 -2.02 -5.16 3.51
C ILE A 143 -2.86 -3.96 3.97
N GLU A 144 -2.22 -2.91 4.49
CA GLU A 144 -2.85 -1.66 4.89
C GLU A 144 -1.98 -0.50 4.40
N PRO A 145 -1.90 -0.27 3.08
CA PRO A 145 -1.10 0.84 2.55
C PRO A 145 -1.71 2.18 3.00
N PRO A 146 -0.90 3.24 3.11
CA PRO A 146 -1.41 4.53 3.55
C PRO A 146 -2.46 5.08 2.58
N GLU A 147 -3.50 5.73 3.12
CA GLU A 147 -4.47 6.46 2.30
C GLU A 147 -3.77 7.66 1.63
N LEU A 148 -3.68 7.60 0.30
CA LEU A 148 -3.14 8.68 -0.51
C LEU A 148 -4.29 9.53 -1.07
N THR A 149 -4.05 10.83 -1.14
CA THR A 149 -4.91 11.82 -1.84
C THR A 149 -4.15 12.41 -3.01
N GLU A 150 -4.82 13.11 -3.93
CA GLU A 150 -4.20 13.78 -5.09
C GLU A 150 -3.08 14.78 -4.73
N LYS A 151 -3.05 15.24 -3.48
CA LYS A 151 -2.06 16.17 -2.92
C LYS A 151 -0.93 15.46 -2.17
N SER A 152 -1.03 14.14 -2.01
CA SER A 152 -0.07 13.33 -1.26
C SER A 152 1.12 12.99 -2.14
N TYR A 153 2.30 13.07 -1.55
CA TYR A 153 3.50 12.48 -2.15
C TYR A 153 3.76 11.14 -1.49
N PHE A 154 4.36 10.22 -2.22
CA PHE A 154 4.74 8.93 -1.68
C PHE A 154 6.07 8.46 -2.27
N ARG A 155 6.64 7.42 -1.65
CA ARG A 155 7.88 6.79 -2.10
C ARG A 155 7.78 5.28 -1.95
N ARG A 156 8.20 4.56 -2.98
CA ARG A 156 8.49 3.11 -2.91
C ARG A 156 9.99 2.85 -2.87
N HIS A 157 10.75 3.75 -3.49
CA HIS A 157 12.13 3.50 -3.83
C HIS A 157 13.10 4.41 -3.09
N THR A 158 14.30 3.88 -2.89
CA THR A 158 15.48 4.62 -2.45
C THR A 158 16.55 4.54 -3.53
N MET A 159 17.28 5.63 -3.72
CA MET A 159 18.41 5.73 -4.62
C MET A 159 19.69 5.88 -3.80
N LYS A 160 20.70 5.07 -4.15
CA LYS A 160 22.06 5.24 -3.64
C LYS A 160 22.89 5.90 -4.75
N ASP A 161 23.11 7.19 -4.61
CA ASP A 161 23.80 8.09 -5.54
C ASP A 161 25.29 8.19 -5.21
N SER A 162 25.63 8.26 -3.91
CA SER A 162 26.92 8.81 -3.45
C SER A 162 28.19 8.02 -3.80
N LEU A 163 28.12 6.78 -4.30
CA LEU A 163 29.31 5.91 -4.44
C LEU A 163 29.39 5.02 -5.69
N SER A 164 28.39 4.99 -6.56
CA SER A 164 28.37 4.11 -7.74
C SER A 164 28.44 4.88 -9.04
N ALA A 165 29.22 4.38 -10.00
CA ALA A 165 29.26 4.90 -11.37
C ALA A 165 27.88 4.85 -12.08
N LEU A 166 26.93 4.10 -11.53
CA LEU A 166 25.54 4.00 -11.98
C LEU A 166 24.65 3.96 -10.72
N PRO A 167 23.90 5.04 -10.40
CA PRO A 167 22.98 5.03 -9.27
C PRO A 167 21.99 3.87 -9.40
N LYS A 168 21.66 3.24 -8.27
CA LYS A 168 20.72 2.11 -8.21
C LYS A 168 19.49 2.48 -7.41
N ILE A 169 18.34 2.21 -8.00
CA ILE A 169 17.03 2.37 -7.39
C ILE A 169 16.62 1.02 -6.80
N LEU A 170 16.30 1.01 -5.51
CA LEU A 170 15.95 -0.19 -4.76
C LEU A 170 14.68 0.04 -3.92
N PRO A 171 13.72 -0.91 -3.93
CA PRO A 171 13.65 -2.07 -4.83
C PRO A 171 13.46 -1.64 -6.30
N PHE A 172 13.57 -2.57 -7.26
CA PHE A 172 13.27 -2.24 -8.65
C PHE A 172 11.75 -2.03 -8.83
N PRO A 173 11.27 -1.03 -9.60
CA PRO A 173 9.84 -0.84 -9.80
C PRO A 173 9.15 -2.09 -10.35
N GLY A 174 8.03 -2.46 -9.74
CA GLY A 174 7.26 -3.65 -10.13
C GLY A 174 7.86 -4.98 -9.68
N GLN A 175 9.01 -5.00 -8.99
CA GLN A 175 9.63 -6.24 -8.48
C GLN A 175 8.69 -7.04 -7.56
N PHE A 176 7.82 -6.34 -6.83
CA PHE A 176 6.90 -6.92 -5.87
C PHE A 176 5.43 -6.82 -6.33
N THR A 177 5.20 -6.61 -7.63
CA THR A 177 3.84 -6.54 -8.20
C THR A 177 3.54 -7.71 -9.14
N CYS A 178 2.76 -7.42 -10.18
CA CYS A 178 2.17 -8.36 -11.10
C CYS A 178 3.24 -9.14 -11.87
N ILE A 179 2.85 -10.26 -12.48
CA ILE A 179 3.69 -11.05 -13.38
C ILE A 179 4.32 -10.27 -14.55
N CYS A 180 3.75 -9.11 -14.92
CA CYS A 180 4.31 -8.24 -15.94
C CYS A 180 5.44 -7.31 -15.42
N ASN A 181 5.72 -7.30 -14.12
CA ASN A 181 6.65 -6.39 -13.44
C ASN A 181 6.37 -4.90 -13.71
N ILE A 182 5.11 -4.55 -14.01
CA ILE A 182 4.68 -3.16 -14.11
C ILE A 182 4.13 -2.75 -12.73
N PRO A 183 4.69 -1.70 -12.11
CA PRO A 183 4.21 -1.22 -10.82
C PRO A 183 2.79 -0.64 -10.91
N TYR A 184 2.09 -0.62 -9.79
CA TYR A 184 0.82 0.11 -9.68
C TYR A 184 1.07 1.61 -9.81
N ASP A 185 0.30 2.31 -10.63
CA ASP A 185 0.30 3.77 -10.66
C ASP A 185 -0.96 4.29 -9.96
N PRO A 186 -0.85 4.88 -8.75
CA PRO A 186 -2.00 5.44 -8.06
C PRO A 186 -2.55 6.73 -8.69
N PHE A 187 -1.75 7.43 -9.51
CA PHE A 187 -2.10 8.73 -10.11
C PHE A 187 -1.69 8.81 -11.60
N PRO A 188 -2.29 7.99 -12.47
CA PRO A 188 -1.96 8.02 -13.89
C PRO A 188 -2.29 9.37 -14.53
N ASN A 189 -1.34 9.96 -15.26
CA ASN A 189 -1.49 11.25 -15.94
C ASN A 189 -2.68 11.31 -16.91
N HIS A 190 -3.05 10.17 -17.50
CA HIS A 190 -4.08 10.09 -18.53
C HIS A 190 -5.11 9.00 -18.20
N LEU A 191 -5.75 9.11 -17.04
CA LEU A 191 -6.71 8.11 -16.55
C LEU A 191 -7.82 7.78 -17.57
N ASP A 192 -8.37 8.80 -18.24
CA ASP A 192 -9.41 8.61 -19.26
C ASP A 192 -8.91 7.81 -20.47
N LEU A 193 -7.70 8.11 -20.93
CA LEU A 193 -7.07 7.39 -22.03
C LEU A 193 -6.80 5.93 -21.64
N CYS A 194 -6.25 5.72 -20.45
CA CYS A 194 -5.95 4.39 -19.91
C CYS A 194 -7.25 3.57 -19.79
N SER A 195 -8.33 4.18 -19.30
CA SER A 195 -9.63 3.52 -19.15
C SER A 195 -10.21 3.10 -20.50
N ARG A 196 -10.19 3.98 -21.50
CA ARG A 196 -10.65 3.65 -22.86
C ARG A 196 -9.80 2.55 -23.51
N ALA A 197 -8.48 2.61 -23.32
CA ALA A 197 -7.58 1.59 -23.86
C ALA A 197 -7.88 0.22 -23.24
N LEU A 198 -8.10 0.16 -21.92
CA LEU A 198 -8.47 -1.05 -21.20
C LEU A 198 -9.82 -1.63 -21.67
N ASP A 199 -10.82 -0.78 -21.92
CA ASP A 199 -12.12 -1.23 -22.45
C ASP A 199 -11.96 -1.88 -23.84
N VAL A 200 -11.11 -1.31 -24.70
CA VAL A 200 -10.80 -1.90 -26.01
C VAL A 200 -10.08 -3.24 -25.85
N TYR A 201 -9.14 -3.34 -24.91
CA TYR A 201 -8.44 -4.59 -24.60
C TYR A 201 -9.41 -5.70 -24.17
N TYR A 202 -10.35 -5.40 -23.27
CA TYR A 202 -11.34 -6.39 -22.83
C TYR A 202 -12.27 -6.86 -23.95
N ARG A 203 -12.51 -6.03 -24.97
CA ARG A 203 -13.35 -6.40 -26.13
C ARG A 203 -12.60 -7.14 -27.23
N SER A 204 -11.31 -6.88 -27.43
CA SER A 204 -10.57 -7.39 -28.60
C SER A 204 -10.39 -8.91 -28.57
N ASN A 205 -10.30 -9.51 -27.37
CA ASN A 205 -10.06 -10.94 -27.14
C ASN A 205 -8.96 -11.55 -28.04
N ASP A 206 -7.95 -10.76 -28.41
CA ASP A 206 -6.93 -11.16 -29.40
C ASP A 206 -5.79 -11.97 -28.78
N GLY A 207 -5.87 -12.25 -27.48
CA GLY A 207 -4.88 -13.01 -26.73
C GLY A 207 -3.57 -12.26 -26.52
N LYS A 208 -3.46 -10.98 -26.89
CA LYS A 208 -2.23 -10.21 -26.63
C LYS A 208 -2.10 -9.87 -25.15
N SER A 209 -0.85 -9.70 -24.72
CA SER A 209 -0.56 -9.18 -23.39
C SER A 209 -0.93 -7.69 -23.33
N PRO A 210 -1.49 -7.21 -22.20
CA PRO A 210 -1.92 -5.83 -22.09
C PRO A 210 -0.73 -4.87 -22.16
N THR A 211 -0.93 -3.73 -22.82
CA THR A 211 0.05 -2.65 -22.89
C THR A 211 0.08 -1.85 -21.58
N ARG A 212 1.14 -1.08 -21.38
CA ARG A 212 1.27 -0.22 -20.20
C ARG A 212 0.10 0.77 -20.06
N THR A 213 -0.31 1.40 -21.16
CA THR A 213 -1.40 2.36 -21.16
C THR A 213 -2.72 1.71 -20.73
N GLU A 214 -2.98 0.48 -21.18
CA GLU A 214 -4.15 -0.29 -20.73
C GLU A 214 -4.09 -0.58 -19.23
N LEU A 215 -2.91 -0.92 -18.71
CA LEU A 215 -2.72 -1.23 -17.29
C LEU A 215 -2.83 -0.01 -16.36
N GLY A 216 -2.67 1.21 -16.88
CA GLY A 216 -2.70 2.44 -16.06
C GLY A 216 -4.03 2.71 -15.34
N ALA A 217 -5.14 2.16 -15.85
CA ALA A 217 -6.46 2.25 -15.23
C ALA A 217 -7.03 0.89 -14.82
N ASP A 218 -6.21 -0.16 -14.87
CA ASP A 218 -6.65 -1.53 -14.59
C ASP A 218 -6.88 -1.76 -13.10
N TYR A 219 -7.75 -2.71 -12.81
CA TYR A 219 -7.91 -3.21 -11.46
C TYR A 219 -6.71 -4.09 -11.13
N MET A 220 -6.20 -3.95 -9.90
CA MET A 220 -5.26 -4.90 -9.35
C MET A 220 -5.91 -5.73 -8.26
N HIS A 221 -5.74 -7.03 -8.31
CA HIS A 221 -6.18 -8.01 -7.33
C HIS A 221 -5.04 -8.38 -6.40
N PHE A 222 -5.28 -8.34 -5.10
CA PHE A 222 -4.29 -8.77 -4.10
C PHE A 222 -4.42 -10.26 -3.78
N CYS A 223 -3.31 -10.97 -3.74
CA CYS A 223 -3.25 -12.33 -3.23
C CYS A 223 -2.87 -12.31 -1.73
N PRO A 224 -3.81 -12.58 -0.80
CA PRO A 224 -3.55 -12.51 0.63
C PRO A 224 -2.77 -13.70 1.19
N ARG A 225 -2.21 -14.59 0.36
CA ARG A 225 -1.40 -15.71 0.87
C ARG A 225 -0.03 -15.18 1.32
N PRO A 226 0.51 -15.61 2.46
CA PRO A 226 1.72 -15.00 3.02
C PRO A 226 2.98 -15.28 2.17
N LYS A 227 2.97 -16.38 1.41
CA LYS A 227 4.04 -16.70 0.45
C LYS A 227 3.99 -15.89 -0.84
N CYS A 228 2.88 -15.19 -1.09
CA CYS A 228 2.66 -14.41 -2.30
C CYS A 228 2.59 -12.92 -1.95
N SER A 229 1.55 -12.46 -1.25
CA SER A 229 1.34 -11.06 -0.86
C SER A 229 1.56 -10.06 -1.99
N LYS A 230 1.22 -10.43 -3.22
CA LYS A 230 1.42 -9.63 -4.44
C LYS A 230 0.11 -9.13 -5.01
N TRP A 231 0.22 -8.01 -5.72
CA TRP A 231 -0.84 -7.43 -6.53
C TRP A 231 -0.70 -7.84 -7.99
N PHE A 232 -1.81 -8.19 -8.63
CA PHE A 232 -1.84 -8.61 -10.03
C PHE A 232 -2.87 -7.79 -10.79
N HIS A 233 -2.48 -7.25 -11.94
CA HIS A 233 -3.40 -6.65 -12.88
C HIS A 233 -4.44 -7.67 -13.34
N GLU A 234 -5.72 -7.28 -13.35
CA GLU A 234 -6.81 -8.15 -13.81
C GLU A 234 -6.59 -8.59 -15.26
N ALA A 235 -6.17 -7.69 -16.14
CA ALA A 235 -5.87 -8.00 -17.53
C ALA A 235 -4.77 -9.09 -17.63
N CYS A 236 -3.74 -9.02 -16.79
CA CYS A 236 -2.69 -10.04 -16.74
C CYS A 236 -3.21 -11.38 -16.20
N LEU A 237 -4.07 -11.37 -15.18
CA LEU A 237 -4.68 -12.60 -14.66
C LEU A 237 -5.59 -13.28 -15.68
N LEU A 238 -6.39 -12.51 -16.41
CA LEU A 238 -7.25 -13.00 -17.48
C LEU A 238 -6.43 -13.60 -18.64
N HIS A 239 -5.37 -12.91 -19.04
CA HIS A 239 -4.44 -13.44 -20.04
C HIS A 239 -3.79 -14.76 -19.58
N HIS A 240 -3.34 -14.82 -18.32
CA HIS A 240 -2.77 -16.04 -17.74
C HIS A 240 -3.81 -17.18 -17.67
N ALA A 241 -5.05 -16.90 -17.23
CA ALA A 241 -6.11 -17.90 -17.13
C ALA A 241 -6.44 -18.55 -18.49
N LYS A 242 -6.46 -17.76 -19.57
CA LYS A 242 -6.65 -18.28 -20.94
C LYS A 242 -5.51 -19.22 -21.35
N SER A 243 -4.28 -18.92 -20.93
CA SER A 243 -3.12 -19.76 -21.24
C SER A 243 -3.01 -21.03 -20.40
N ASN A 244 -3.70 -21.09 -19.25
CA ASN A 244 -3.52 -22.13 -18.24
C ASN A 244 -4.88 -22.66 -17.73
N ALA A 245 -5.67 -23.22 -18.65
CA ALA A 245 -7.06 -23.63 -18.44
C ALA A 245 -7.27 -24.88 -17.55
N GLN A 246 -6.46 -25.05 -16.51
CA GLN A 246 -6.69 -26.07 -15.49
C GLN A 246 -7.73 -25.56 -14.48
N ASN A 247 -9.01 -25.78 -14.78
CA ASN A 247 -10.10 -25.55 -13.83
C ASN A 247 -10.08 -26.65 -12.78
N ALA A 248 -9.30 -26.46 -11.72
CA ALA A 248 -9.46 -27.27 -10.52
C ALA A 248 -10.84 -26.97 -9.91
N GLU A 249 -11.70 -27.98 -9.81
CA GLU A 249 -12.94 -27.86 -9.04
C GLU A 249 -12.59 -27.91 -7.56
N PHE A 250 -13.12 -26.97 -6.77
CA PHE A 250 -12.95 -26.93 -5.32
C PHE A 250 -14.28 -27.23 -4.62
N ILE A 251 -14.21 -27.71 -3.37
CA ILE A 251 -15.41 -27.96 -2.56
C ILE A 251 -16.15 -26.63 -2.27
N GLY A 252 -15.41 -25.58 -1.90
CA GLY A 252 -15.96 -24.26 -1.62
C GLY A 252 -15.97 -23.34 -2.85
N SER A 253 -16.96 -22.44 -2.88
CA SER A 253 -16.96 -21.32 -3.82
C SER A 253 -15.73 -20.41 -3.60
N PRO A 254 -15.35 -19.60 -4.60
CA PRO A 254 -14.27 -18.61 -4.44
C PRO A 254 -14.47 -17.67 -3.25
N ALA A 255 -15.71 -17.25 -3.02
CA ALA A 255 -16.10 -16.44 -1.86
C ALA A 255 -15.77 -17.14 -0.54
N VAL A 256 -16.21 -18.40 -0.39
CA VAL A 256 -15.94 -19.21 0.83
C VAL A 256 -14.45 -19.43 1.03
N ARG A 257 -13.70 -19.71 -0.04
CA ARG A 257 -12.26 -19.95 0.06
C ARG A 257 -11.47 -18.69 0.42
N ARG A 258 -11.97 -17.49 0.08
CA ARG A 258 -11.42 -16.22 0.58
C ARG A 258 -11.68 -16.04 2.07
N LEU A 259 -12.86 -16.42 2.56
CA LEU A 259 -13.18 -16.41 3.99
C LEU A 259 -12.38 -17.46 4.78
N ALA A 260 -11.93 -18.53 4.13
CA ALA A 260 -11.18 -19.57 4.82
C ALA A 260 -9.76 -19.15 5.24
N VAL A 261 -9.24 -18.01 4.78
CA VAL A 261 -7.87 -17.55 5.06
C VAL A 261 -7.90 -16.38 6.03
N ASP A 262 -7.17 -16.50 7.15
CA ASP A 262 -6.98 -15.43 8.14
C ASP A 262 -6.37 -14.20 7.44
N PRO A 263 -6.99 -13.01 7.52
CA PRO A 263 -6.49 -11.83 6.83
C PRO A 263 -5.13 -11.34 7.33
N ASP A 264 -4.74 -11.65 8.57
CA ASP A 264 -3.52 -11.13 9.22
C ASP A 264 -2.39 -12.16 9.23
N LYS A 265 -2.72 -13.42 9.52
CA LYS A 265 -1.74 -14.52 9.63
C LYS A 265 -1.62 -15.31 8.33
N SER A 266 -2.64 -15.20 7.48
CA SER A 266 -2.82 -15.97 6.25
C SER A 266 -2.59 -17.47 6.39
N ILE A 267 -3.10 -17.98 7.51
CA ILE A 267 -3.34 -19.39 7.81
C ILE A 267 -4.81 -19.74 7.51
N LEU A 268 -5.10 -21.02 7.25
CA LEU A 268 -6.48 -21.46 7.08
C LEU A 268 -7.20 -21.51 8.44
N HIS A 269 -8.43 -21.02 8.49
CA HIS A 269 -9.28 -21.20 9.66
C HIS A 269 -9.66 -22.70 9.78
N PRO A 270 -9.45 -23.36 10.93
CA PRO A 270 -9.67 -24.81 11.07
C PRO A 270 -11.08 -25.26 10.65
N ARG A 271 -12.11 -24.45 10.98
CA ARG A 271 -13.51 -24.75 10.64
C ARG A 271 -13.85 -24.57 9.16
N LEU A 272 -13.04 -23.81 8.42
CA LEU A 272 -13.27 -23.51 7.00
C LEU A 272 -12.28 -24.21 6.06
N ALA A 273 -11.21 -24.80 6.59
CA ALA A 273 -10.13 -25.43 5.82
C ALA A 273 -10.65 -26.44 4.79
N ARG A 274 -11.68 -27.22 5.13
CA ARG A 274 -12.25 -28.23 4.21
C ARG A 274 -12.76 -27.67 2.88
N PHE A 275 -13.19 -26.41 2.86
CA PHE A 275 -13.73 -25.77 1.66
C PHE A 275 -12.64 -25.34 0.68
N THR A 276 -11.37 -25.40 1.09
CA THR A 276 -10.21 -25.09 0.24
C THR A 276 -9.66 -26.30 -0.51
N TYR A 277 -10.16 -27.51 -0.23
CA TYR A 277 -9.71 -28.71 -0.90
C TYR A 277 -10.28 -28.84 -2.31
N GLN A 278 -9.46 -29.35 -3.23
CA GLN A 278 -9.91 -29.73 -4.57
C GLN A 278 -10.89 -30.90 -4.46
N ARG A 279 -11.93 -30.88 -5.29
CA ARG A 279 -12.91 -31.95 -5.39
C ARG A 279 -12.22 -33.18 -5.99
N PRO A 280 -12.24 -34.35 -5.34
CA PRO A 280 -11.68 -35.55 -5.92
C PRO A 280 -12.47 -35.88 -7.20
N GLY A 281 -11.77 -35.96 -8.34
CA GLY A 281 -12.40 -36.01 -9.66
C GLY A 281 -13.29 -37.23 -9.93
N ARG A 282 -13.25 -38.29 -9.10
CA ARG A 282 -14.12 -39.48 -9.18
C ARG A 282 -14.31 -40.11 -7.80
N GLY A 283 -15.56 -40.27 -7.36
CA GLY A 283 -15.90 -41.03 -6.16
C GLY A 283 -17.40 -41.05 -5.89
N LYS A 284 -17.90 -42.13 -5.25
CA LYS A 284 -19.32 -42.25 -4.83
C LYS A 284 -19.75 -41.21 -3.78
N HIS A 285 -18.79 -40.44 -3.26
CA HIS A 285 -19.00 -39.30 -2.37
C HIS A 285 -18.78 -37.95 -3.05
N ALA A 286 -18.85 -37.90 -4.39
CA ALA A 286 -19.13 -36.65 -5.08
C ALA A 286 -20.51 -36.20 -4.60
N LEU A 287 -20.53 -35.48 -3.47
CA LEU A 287 -21.72 -34.89 -2.89
C LEU A 287 -22.52 -34.25 -4.00
N ASP A 288 -23.81 -34.55 -4.04
CA ASP A 288 -24.83 -34.00 -4.95
C ASP A 288 -25.09 -32.50 -4.67
N LEU A 289 -24.02 -31.79 -4.29
CA LEU A 289 -23.92 -30.34 -4.27
C LEU A 289 -23.84 -29.90 -5.72
N ASN A 290 -24.99 -29.97 -6.40
CA ASN A 290 -25.19 -29.33 -7.68
C ASN A 290 -25.04 -27.81 -7.57
N HIS A 291 -25.08 -27.25 -6.36
CA HIS A 291 -24.85 -25.84 -6.08
C HIS A 291 -23.75 -25.64 -5.04
N PRO A 292 -22.76 -24.75 -5.30
CA PRO A 292 -21.79 -24.36 -4.29
C PRO A 292 -22.52 -23.68 -3.13
N LEU A 293 -22.18 -24.07 -1.90
CA LEU A 293 -22.76 -23.47 -0.70
C LEU A 293 -22.47 -21.97 -0.66
N SER A 294 -23.48 -21.19 -0.23
CA SER A 294 -23.29 -19.76 -0.04
C SER A 294 -22.34 -19.49 1.13
N PRO A 295 -21.66 -18.32 1.17
CA PRO A 295 -20.86 -17.93 2.32
C PRO A 295 -21.63 -17.97 3.64
N GLN A 296 -22.90 -17.55 3.63
CA GLN A 296 -23.78 -17.60 4.80
C GLN A 296 -23.96 -19.04 5.29
N ASP A 297 -24.33 -19.96 4.41
CA ASP A 297 -24.57 -21.37 4.77
C ASP A 297 -23.33 -22.03 5.33
N VAL A 298 -22.16 -21.72 4.74
CA VAL A 298 -20.88 -22.24 5.21
C VAL A 298 -20.54 -21.71 6.60
N LEU A 299 -20.75 -20.42 6.86
CA LEU A 299 -20.49 -19.83 8.17
C LEU A 299 -21.44 -20.39 9.23
N THR A 300 -22.74 -20.47 8.95
CA THR A 300 -23.74 -21.11 9.84
C THR A 300 -23.34 -22.56 10.14
N GLN A 301 -22.94 -23.33 9.13
CA GLN A 301 -22.48 -24.70 9.33
C GLN A 301 -21.18 -24.78 10.15
N ALA A 302 -20.29 -23.80 10.00
CA ALA A 302 -19.04 -23.73 10.75
C ALA A 302 -19.25 -23.35 12.22
N LEU A 303 -20.28 -22.56 12.54
CA LEU A 303 -20.61 -22.22 13.93
C LEU A 303 -21.19 -23.42 14.70
N GLY A 304 -21.89 -24.32 14.00
CA GLY A 304 -22.52 -25.49 14.59
C GLY A 304 -24.04 -25.31 14.76
N PRO A 305 -24.78 -26.37 15.14
CA PRO A 305 -26.24 -26.35 15.16
C PRO A 305 -26.83 -25.42 16.23
N ASP A 306 -26.09 -25.16 17.31
CA ASP A 306 -26.58 -24.42 18.48
C ASP A 306 -26.23 -22.93 18.44
N ALA A 307 -25.47 -22.48 17.44
CA ALA A 307 -24.98 -21.10 17.34
C ALA A 307 -25.66 -20.37 16.17
N GLU A 308 -26.21 -19.19 16.47
CA GLU A 308 -26.78 -18.29 15.48
C GLU A 308 -25.70 -17.36 14.90
N LEU A 309 -25.69 -17.18 13.58
CA LEU A 309 -24.76 -16.26 12.92
C LEU A 309 -25.29 -14.83 13.07
N THR A 310 -24.65 -14.03 13.93
CA THR A 310 -25.14 -12.68 14.29
C THR A 310 -24.70 -11.59 13.30
N LEU A 311 -23.75 -11.91 12.42
CA LEU A 311 -23.16 -10.94 11.51
C LEU A 311 -24.14 -10.51 10.39
N PRO A 312 -24.18 -9.20 10.05
CA PRO A 312 -25.02 -8.71 8.95
C PRO A 312 -24.67 -9.35 7.60
N ALA A 313 -25.69 -9.61 6.78
CA ALA A 313 -25.50 -10.20 5.45
C ALA A 313 -24.59 -9.35 4.55
N SER A 314 -24.67 -8.02 4.64
CA SER A 314 -23.81 -7.10 3.88
C SER A 314 -22.34 -7.17 4.30
N LEU A 315 -22.06 -7.36 5.59
CA LEU A 315 -20.70 -7.61 6.10
C LEU A 315 -20.15 -8.91 5.53
N ILE A 316 -20.93 -9.99 5.56
CA ILE A 316 -20.51 -11.30 5.03
C ILE A 316 -20.27 -11.23 3.52
N ALA A 317 -21.11 -10.49 2.79
CA ALA A 317 -20.92 -10.23 1.37
C ALA A 317 -19.60 -9.49 1.12
N ILE A 318 -19.28 -8.44 1.88
CA ILE A 318 -18.02 -7.69 1.76
C ILE A 318 -16.82 -8.59 2.10
N ALA A 319 -16.87 -9.34 3.20
CA ALA A 319 -15.79 -10.26 3.60
C ALA A 319 -15.48 -11.30 2.50
N SER A 320 -16.51 -11.66 1.71
CA SER A 320 -16.46 -12.59 0.60
C SER A 320 -15.91 -12.00 -0.71
N LEU A 321 -15.78 -10.68 -0.83
CA LEU A 321 -15.26 -10.02 -2.02
C LEU A 321 -13.74 -10.24 -2.21
N PRO A 322 -13.21 -10.14 -3.45
CA PRO A 322 -11.79 -10.04 -3.68
C PRO A 322 -11.24 -8.69 -3.19
N ILE A 323 -9.99 -8.68 -2.71
CA ILE A 323 -9.28 -7.45 -2.39
C ILE A 323 -8.77 -6.86 -3.71
N VAL A 324 -9.27 -5.68 -4.06
CA VAL A 324 -8.93 -4.98 -5.30
C VAL A 324 -8.64 -3.51 -5.04
N ARG A 325 -7.81 -2.93 -5.91
CA ARG A 325 -7.57 -1.49 -6.00
C ARG A 325 -7.58 -1.04 -7.46
N ARG A 326 -7.91 0.22 -7.69
CA ARG A 326 -7.92 0.85 -9.00
C ARG A 326 -7.60 2.34 -8.85
N ALA A 327 -6.84 2.88 -9.79
CA ALA A 327 -6.55 4.30 -9.81
C ALA A 327 -7.79 5.13 -10.16
N GLY A 328 -7.98 6.27 -9.46
CA GLY A 328 -8.93 7.32 -9.83
C GLY A 328 -10.42 7.03 -9.72
N GLU A 329 -10.84 5.86 -9.22
CA GLU A 329 -12.26 5.55 -9.03
C GLU A 329 -12.72 6.08 -7.67
N GLY A 330 -13.33 7.26 -7.67
CA GLY A 330 -13.69 8.08 -6.49
C GLY A 330 -14.65 7.47 -5.45
N THR A 331 -14.90 6.15 -5.48
CA THR A 331 -15.65 5.41 -4.46
C THR A 331 -14.73 4.68 -3.47
N SER A 332 -13.46 4.47 -3.83
CA SER A 332 -12.48 3.76 -3.01
C SER A 332 -11.21 4.60 -2.93
N SER A 333 -10.55 4.61 -1.76
CA SER A 333 -9.20 5.19 -1.65
C SER A 333 -8.26 4.54 -2.68
N ILE A 334 -7.08 5.10 -2.90
CA ILE A 334 -6.03 4.48 -3.74
C ILE A 334 -5.63 3.08 -3.22
N ALA A 335 -5.90 2.79 -1.94
CA ALA A 335 -5.75 1.45 -1.36
C ALA A 335 -6.86 0.47 -1.79
N GLY A 336 -7.89 0.94 -2.49
CA GLY A 336 -9.03 0.16 -2.96
C GLY A 336 -10.02 -0.17 -1.84
N ASN A 337 -10.59 -1.38 -1.91
CA ASN A 337 -11.56 -1.92 -0.94
C ASN A 337 -10.91 -2.69 0.22
N MET A 338 -9.58 -2.70 0.27
CA MET A 338 -8.78 -3.55 1.16
C MET A 338 -9.16 -3.37 2.63
N ARG A 339 -9.26 -2.13 3.10
CA ARG A 339 -9.60 -1.81 4.49
C ARG A 339 -10.92 -2.42 4.95
N ASP A 340 -11.97 -2.24 4.16
CA ASP A 340 -13.32 -2.75 4.49
C ASP A 340 -13.38 -4.27 4.44
N ILE A 341 -12.73 -4.89 3.46
CA ILE A 341 -12.68 -6.36 3.36
C ILE A 341 -11.91 -6.96 4.52
N LEU A 342 -10.75 -6.41 4.90
CA LEU A 342 -9.98 -6.94 6.02
C LEU A 342 -10.75 -6.78 7.32
N LEU A 343 -11.39 -5.63 7.54
CA LEU A 343 -12.23 -5.41 8.71
C LEU A 343 -13.38 -6.42 8.76
N ALA A 344 -14.10 -6.60 7.66
CA ALA A 344 -15.21 -7.56 7.57
C ALA A 344 -14.73 -8.99 7.81
N ARG A 345 -13.58 -9.39 7.25
CA ARG A 345 -12.99 -10.72 7.48
C ARG A 345 -12.55 -10.91 8.92
N ARG A 346 -11.90 -9.92 9.54
CA ARG A 346 -11.51 -10.02 10.96
C ARG A 346 -12.73 -10.19 11.86
N LEU A 347 -13.85 -9.52 11.56
CA LEU A 347 -15.11 -9.71 12.28
C LEU A 347 -15.73 -11.10 12.06
N VAL A 348 -15.64 -11.65 10.84
CA VAL A 348 -16.02 -13.05 10.58
C VAL A 348 -15.18 -14.02 11.41
N PHE A 349 -13.86 -13.81 11.50
CA PHE A 349 -12.99 -14.66 12.30
C PHE A 349 -13.29 -14.52 13.80
N GLN A 350 -13.53 -13.31 14.28
CA GLN A 350 -13.95 -13.07 15.66
C GLN A 350 -15.22 -13.84 16.02
N GLU A 351 -16.22 -13.89 15.12
CA GLU A 351 -17.44 -14.70 15.30
C GLU A 351 -17.12 -16.20 15.38
N LEU A 352 -16.31 -16.71 14.45
CA LEU A 352 -15.94 -18.13 14.40
C LEU A 352 -15.11 -18.59 15.59
N GLU A 353 -14.33 -17.69 16.18
CA GLU A 353 -13.47 -17.93 17.34
C GLU A 353 -14.20 -17.72 18.69
N GLY A 354 -15.45 -17.24 18.68
CA GLY A 354 -16.22 -16.95 19.90
C GLY A 354 -15.82 -15.64 20.59
N GLY A 355 -15.10 -14.75 19.89
CA GLY A 355 -14.60 -13.50 20.47
C GLY A 355 -15.69 -12.49 20.86
N PHE A 356 -16.93 -12.67 20.40
CA PHE A 356 -18.07 -11.85 20.85
C PHE A 356 -18.47 -12.16 22.30
N GLU A 357 -18.25 -13.37 22.81
CA GLU A 357 -18.52 -13.69 24.21
C GLU A 357 -17.63 -12.88 25.16
N ASP A 358 -16.38 -12.61 24.78
CA ASP A 358 -15.47 -11.74 25.54
C ASP A 358 -15.92 -10.28 25.49
N LEU A 359 -16.48 -9.83 24.36
CA LEU A 359 -17.03 -8.49 24.20
C LEU A 359 -18.31 -8.30 25.02
N GLU A 360 -19.23 -9.26 24.98
CA GLU A 360 -20.47 -9.27 25.78
C GLU A 360 -20.17 -9.33 27.27
N ARG A 361 -19.16 -10.12 27.67
CA ARG A 361 -18.68 -10.14 29.06
C ARG A 361 -18.09 -8.79 29.48
N LEU A 362 -17.34 -8.13 28.58
CA LEU A 362 -16.83 -6.79 28.84
C LEU A 362 -17.97 -5.77 28.95
N GLU A 363 -18.92 -5.78 28.03
CA GLU A 363 -20.07 -4.88 28.02
C GLU A 363 -20.92 -5.04 29.28
N SER A 364 -21.19 -6.29 29.68
CA SER A 364 -21.91 -6.60 30.92
C SER A 364 -21.18 -6.17 32.19
N ALA A 365 -19.85 -6.04 32.13
CA ALA A 365 -19.02 -5.58 33.25
C ALA A 365 -18.90 -4.04 33.30
N LEU A 366 -19.33 -3.33 32.26
CA LEU A 366 -19.30 -1.87 32.20
C LEU A 366 -20.66 -1.30 32.66
N ASP A 367 -20.65 -0.40 33.63
CA ASP A 367 -21.83 0.36 34.06
C ASP A 367 -22.26 1.37 32.99
N GLU A 368 -23.57 1.68 32.85
CA GLU A 368 -24.14 2.53 31.79
C GLU A 368 -23.45 3.91 31.65
N GLY A 369 -22.83 4.41 32.72
CA GLY A 369 -22.06 5.66 32.73
C GLY A 369 -20.64 5.59 32.13
N TRP A 370 -20.15 4.42 31.71
CA TRP A 370 -18.77 4.23 31.24
C TRP A 370 -18.43 5.10 30.03
N VAL A 371 -19.42 5.37 29.17
CA VAL A 371 -19.29 6.19 27.97
C VAL A 371 -18.90 7.63 28.30
N HIS A 372 -19.12 8.11 29.52
CA HIS A 372 -18.79 9.48 29.92
C HIS A 372 -17.44 9.60 30.63
N THR A 373 -16.71 8.49 30.82
CA THR A 373 -15.47 8.49 31.59
C THR A 373 -14.26 8.21 30.68
N GLU A 374 -13.48 9.26 30.37
CA GLU A 374 -12.32 9.19 29.44
C GLU A 374 -11.28 8.11 29.83
N THR A 375 -11.09 7.88 31.13
CA THR A 375 -10.17 6.85 31.65
C THR A 375 -10.68 5.42 31.41
N LEU A 376 -11.99 5.19 31.55
CA LEU A 376 -12.62 3.90 31.23
C LEU A 376 -12.64 3.68 29.72
N GLN A 377 -12.98 4.69 28.92
CA GLN A 377 -12.87 4.60 27.46
C GLN A 377 -11.46 4.20 27.03
N THR A 378 -10.43 4.87 27.54
CA THR A 378 -9.02 4.53 27.22
C THR A 378 -8.67 3.10 27.63
N SER A 379 -9.18 2.63 28.77
CA SER A 379 -8.95 1.27 29.27
C SER A 379 -9.68 0.21 28.44
N VAL A 380 -10.92 0.49 28.03
CA VAL A 380 -11.71 -0.34 27.11
C VAL A 380 -11.03 -0.40 25.74
N TRP A 381 -10.64 0.74 25.17
CA TRP A 381 -9.90 0.78 23.91
C TRP A 381 -8.57 0.03 23.98
N ARG A 382 -7.84 0.17 25.08
CA ARG A 382 -6.62 -0.61 25.32
C ARG A 382 -6.93 -2.10 25.43
N PHE A 383 -7.97 -2.49 26.16
CA PHE A 383 -8.39 -3.88 26.30
C PHE A 383 -8.77 -4.48 24.95
N LEU A 384 -9.68 -3.84 24.21
CA LEU A 384 -10.08 -4.23 22.87
C LEU A 384 -8.86 -4.34 21.93
N GLY A 385 -7.94 -3.37 21.99
CA GLY A 385 -6.68 -3.40 21.25
C GLY A 385 -5.76 -4.57 21.64
N THR A 386 -5.63 -4.89 22.93
CA THR A 386 -4.82 -6.03 23.41
C THR A 386 -5.42 -7.38 23.05
N GLN A 387 -6.74 -7.50 23.10
CA GLN A 387 -7.46 -8.73 22.77
C GLN A 387 -7.73 -8.86 21.26
N ARG A 388 -7.40 -7.84 20.46
CA ARG A 388 -7.75 -7.74 19.04
C ARG A 388 -9.26 -7.86 18.78
N ILE A 389 -10.07 -7.50 19.76
CA ILE A 389 -11.53 -7.48 19.64
C ILE A 389 -11.91 -6.21 18.88
N LEU A 390 -12.60 -6.39 17.78
CA LEU A 390 -13.11 -5.33 16.93
C LEU A 390 -14.57 -5.07 17.28
N ALA A 391 -14.91 -3.80 17.46
CA ALA A 391 -16.31 -3.38 17.52
C ALA A 391 -16.91 -3.42 16.11
N VAL A 392 -18.08 -4.05 15.96
CA VAL A 392 -18.81 -4.10 14.69
C VAL A 392 -19.36 -2.71 14.36
N PRO A 393 -18.99 -2.08 13.23
CA PRO A 393 -19.66 -0.89 12.74
C PRO A 393 -21.16 -1.15 12.55
N ARG A 394 -21.98 -0.11 12.72
CA ARG A 394 -23.45 -0.20 12.55
C ARG A 394 -23.82 -0.82 11.20
N VAL A 395 -24.89 -1.61 11.15
CA VAL A 395 -25.39 -2.28 9.92
C VAL A 395 -25.42 -1.35 8.70
N ALA A 396 -25.91 -0.11 8.88
CA ALA A 396 -25.97 0.90 7.82
C ALA A 396 -24.62 1.22 7.16
N TYR A 397 -23.51 1.09 7.90
CA TYR A 397 -22.16 1.23 7.33
C TYR A 397 -21.88 0.16 6.29
N TRP A 398 -22.18 -1.10 6.62
CA TRP A 398 -21.92 -2.25 5.77
C TRP A 398 -22.80 -2.24 4.53
N ASP A 399 -24.05 -1.83 4.66
CA ASP A 399 -24.95 -1.68 3.51
C ASP A 399 -24.44 -0.59 2.56
N GLN A 400 -24.02 0.56 3.08
CA GLN A 400 -23.45 1.63 2.28
C GLN A 400 -22.11 1.23 1.63
N ALA A 401 -21.25 0.52 2.37
CA ALA A 401 -19.99 0.02 1.86
C ALA A 401 -20.21 -0.99 0.73
N LEU A 402 -21.16 -1.92 0.89
CA LEU A 402 -21.52 -2.90 -0.13
C LEU A 402 -22.07 -2.20 -1.38
N GLN A 403 -22.92 -1.18 -1.21
CA GLN A 403 -23.44 -0.39 -2.31
C GLN A 403 -22.31 0.24 -3.14
N ARG A 404 -21.28 0.83 -2.48
CA ARG A 404 -20.08 1.36 -3.15
C ARG A 404 -19.27 0.28 -3.89
N MET A 405 -19.34 -0.97 -3.43
CA MET A 405 -18.59 -2.12 -3.98
C MET A 405 -19.39 -2.97 -4.96
N THR A 406 -20.63 -2.59 -5.30
CA THR A 406 -21.50 -3.39 -6.18
C THR A 406 -20.86 -3.69 -7.53
N VAL A 407 -20.08 -2.74 -8.09
CA VAL A 407 -19.32 -2.93 -9.34
C VAL A 407 -18.33 -4.10 -9.28
N LEU A 408 -17.86 -4.46 -8.08
CA LEU A 408 -16.92 -5.56 -7.87
C LEU A 408 -17.60 -6.94 -7.88
N LEU A 409 -18.92 -7.00 -7.64
CA LEU A 409 -19.68 -8.25 -7.68
C LEU A 409 -19.79 -8.82 -9.10
N GLU A 410 -19.73 -7.95 -10.12
CA GLU A 410 -19.81 -8.32 -11.53
C GLU A 410 -18.45 -8.71 -12.12
N ARG A 411 -17.36 -8.57 -11.35
CA ARG A 411 -16.00 -8.84 -11.82
C ARG A 411 -15.73 -10.35 -11.90
N PRO A 412 -14.89 -10.80 -12.85
CA PRO A 412 -14.54 -12.20 -12.96
C PRO A 412 -13.83 -12.70 -11.70
N THR A 413 -14.03 -13.98 -11.37
CA THR A 413 -13.18 -14.64 -10.39
C THR A 413 -11.84 -14.97 -11.03
N LEU A 414 -10.76 -14.55 -10.37
CA LEU A 414 -9.40 -14.70 -10.89
C LEU A 414 -8.50 -15.47 -9.92
N HIS A 415 -7.51 -16.15 -10.50
CA HIS A 415 -6.64 -17.09 -9.81
C HIS A 415 -5.22 -16.54 -9.76
N CYS A 416 -4.56 -16.62 -8.61
CA CYS A 416 -3.16 -16.19 -8.50
C CYS A 416 -2.22 -17.17 -9.23
N PRO A 417 -1.37 -16.70 -10.16
CA PRO A 417 -0.48 -17.56 -10.95
C PRO A 417 0.62 -18.23 -10.09
N ASP A 418 1.23 -17.47 -9.17
CA ASP A 418 2.36 -17.92 -8.34
C ASP A 418 1.99 -19.04 -7.36
N CYS A 419 0.69 -19.19 -7.08
CA CYS A 419 0.17 -20.09 -6.08
C CYS A 419 -0.37 -21.41 -6.65
N SER A 420 -0.32 -21.56 -7.98
CA SER A 420 -0.70 -22.75 -8.78
C SER A 420 -2.02 -23.42 -8.37
N GLY A 421 -2.91 -22.65 -7.77
CA GLY A 421 -4.21 -23.07 -7.26
C GLY A 421 -4.90 -21.85 -6.69
N GLU A 422 -6.22 -21.84 -6.71
CA GLU A 422 -6.94 -20.90 -5.87
C GLU A 422 -6.71 -21.24 -4.39
N PHE A 423 -6.74 -20.25 -3.49
CA PHE A 423 -6.62 -20.32 -2.00
C PHE A 423 -6.43 -21.73 -1.36
N PRO A 424 -5.35 -21.95 -0.60
CA PRO A 424 -4.56 -23.19 -0.64
C PRO A 424 -5.22 -24.41 -0.02
N VAL A 425 -5.02 -25.55 -0.70
CA VAL A 425 -4.90 -26.90 -0.14
C VAL A 425 -3.61 -26.95 0.69
N ALA A 426 -3.69 -27.28 1.98
CA ALA A 426 -2.51 -27.73 2.74
C ALA A 426 -2.30 -29.23 2.49
N ILE A 427 -1.04 -29.63 2.34
CA ILE A 427 -0.57 -31.03 2.22
C ILE A 427 -0.99 -31.83 3.45
#